data_AF-A0A3M1D2T2-F1
#
_entry.id   AF-A0A3M1D2T2-F1
#
_cell.length_a   1.000
_cell.length_b   1.000
_cell.length_c   1.000
_cell.angle_alpha   90.00
_cell.angle_beta   90.00
_cell.angle_gamma   90.00
#
_symmetry.space_group_name_H-M   'P 1'
#
loop_
_entity.id
_entity.type
_entity.pdbx_description
1 polymer ?
#
loop_
_entity_poly.entity_id
_entity_poly.type
_entity_poly.pdbx_seq_one_letter_code
_entity_poly.pdbx_strand_id
1 'polypeptide(L)' 'ALAGGYPLRIAGLNAIGLKRRGFSKEVIRTLQRTFKILFKSQLNTTQAVARIKSEIEPIAEVQTILDFIERSERGLLK' A
#
# COMPACT_ATOMS: atom_id res chain seq x y z
N ALA A 1 -4.75 -0.26 5.04
CA ALA A 1 -3.71 -0.89 5.90
C ALA A 1 -4.36 -1.39 7.18
N LEU A 2 -3.72 -2.30 7.91
CA LEU A 2 -3.97 -2.53 9.33
C LEU A 2 -3.02 -1.63 10.12
N ALA A 3 -3.55 -0.88 11.07
CA ALA A 3 -2.78 -0.07 12.00
C ALA A 3 -3.28 -0.34 13.43
N GLY A 4 -2.39 -0.33 14.41
CA GLY A 4 -2.73 -0.61 15.81
C GLY A 4 -1.58 -0.32 16.76
N GLY A 5 -1.86 -0.40 18.06
CA GLY A 5 -0.90 -0.13 19.13
C GLY A 5 -0.91 1.33 19.62
N TYR A 6 -0.16 1.57 20.70
CA TYR A 6 0.09 2.89 21.27
C TYR A 6 1.61 3.06 21.53
N PRO A 7 2.34 3.90 20.77
CA PRO A 7 1.86 4.73 19.66
C PRO A 7 1.41 3.90 18.45
N LEU A 8 0.51 4.47 17.64
CA LEU A 8 -0.09 3.80 16.48
C LEU A 8 0.96 3.49 15.41
N ARG A 9 1.02 2.23 14.96
CA ARG A 9 1.95 1.78 13.90
C ARG A 9 1.23 1.03 12.79
N ILE A 10 1.79 1.07 11.59
CA ILE A 10 1.34 0.24 10.46
C ILE A 10 1.75 -1.22 10.71
N ALA A 11 0.78 -2.11 10.82
CA ALA A 11 1.02 -3.56 10.94
C ALA A 11 1.19 -4.22 9.56
N GLY A 12 0.49 -3.74 8.53
CA GLY A 12 0.63 -4.24 7.16
C GLY A 12 -0.65 -4.17 6.32
N LEU A 13 -0.72 -4.98 5.27
CA LEU A 13 -1.90 -5.10 4.42
C LEU A 13 -2.98 -5.97 5.10
N ASN A 14 -4.25 -5.58 5.00
CA ASN A 14 -5.38 -6.41 5.46
C ASN A 14 -5.66 -7.55 4.47
N ALA A 15 -4.72 -8.48 4.32
CA ALA A 15 -4.82 -9.57 3.37
C ALA A 15 -6.03 -10.50 3.67
N ILE A 16 -6.37 -10.70 4.95
CA ILE A 16 -7.55 -11.50 5.35
C ILE A 16 -8.84 -10.83 4.86
N GLY A 17 -8.98 -9.52 5.09
CA GLY A 17 -10.15 -8.76 4.63
C GLY A 17 -10.29 -8.75 3.11
N LEU A 18 -9.18 -8.63 2.38
CA LEU A 18 -9.17 -8.72 0.92
C LEU A 18 -9.58 -10.11 0.42
N LYS A 19 -9.06 -11.18 1.03
CA LYS A 19 -9.47 -12.56 0.69
C LYS A 19 -10.97 -12.77 0.90
N ARG A 20 -11.51 -12.28 2.02
CA ARG A 20 -12.96 -12.37 2.31
C ARG A 20 -13.83 -11.60 1.32
N ARG A 21 -13.30 -10.55 0.70
CA ARG A 21 -13.98 -9.75 -0.34
C ARG A 21 -13.81 -10.31 -1.76
N GLY A 22 -13.18 -11.48 -1.92
CA GLY A 22 -13.05 -12.14 -3.22
C GLY A 22 -11.91 -11.64 -4.10
N PHE A 23 -10.96 -10.86 -3.56
CA PHE A 23 -9.79 -10.44 -4.34
C PHE A 23 -8.94 -11.65 -4.73
N SER A 24 -8.47 -11.67 -5.99
CA SER A 24 -7.63 -12.76 -6.49
C SER A 24 -6.28 -12.81 -5.75
N LYS A 25 -5.66 -13.99 -5.73
CA LYS A 25 -4.34 -14.17 -5.11
C LYS A 25 -3.28 -13.28 -5.77
N GLU A 26 -3.39 -13.05 -7.07
CA GLU A 26 -2.48 -12.20 -7.84
C GLU A 26 -2.60 -10.74 -7.42
N VAL A 27 -3.83 -10.21 -7.36
CA VAL A 27 -4.09 -8.84 -6.88
C VAL A 27 -3.57 -8.65 -5.45
N ILE A 28 -3.84 -9.61 -4.56
CA ILE A 28 -3.34 -9.54 -3.18
C ILE A 28 -1.80 -9.51 -3.15
N ARG A 29 -1.13 -10.29 -4.01
CA ARG A 29 0.33 -10.31 -4.10
C ARG A 29 0.88 -8.98 -4.62
N THR A 30 0.25 -8.40 -5.62
CA THR A 30 0.59 -7.07 -6.15
C THR A 30 0.42 -5.99 -5.09
N LEU A 31 -0.68 -6.02 -4.34
CA LEU A 31 -0.93 -5.12 -3.22
C LEU A 31 0.08 -5.28 -2.08
N GLN A 32 0.50 -6.51 -1.78
CA GLN A 32 1.54 -6.77 -0.78
C GLN A 32 2.89 -6.18 -1.19
N ARG A 33 3.28 -6.33 -2.47
CA ARG A 33 4.51 -5.72 -3.01
C ARG A 33 4.45 -4.19 -2.94
N THR A 34 3.32 -3.61 -3.35
CA THR A 34 3.06 -2.17 -3.25
C THR A 34 3.21 -1.66 -1.82
N PHE A 35 2.59 -2.35 -0.84
CA PHE A 35 2.72 -2.00 0.58
C PHE A 35 4.16 -2.14 1.11
N LYS A 36 4.90 -3.14 0.64
CA LYS A 36 6.31 -3.30 1.02
C LYS A 36 7.13 -2.11 0.54
N ILE A 37 6.91 -1.64 -0.69
CA ILE A 37 7.61 -0.47 -1.23
C ILE A 37 7.26 0.80 -0.43
N LEU A 38 5.99 1.01 -0.10
CA LEU A 38 5.54 2.20 0.64
C LEU A 38 6.12 2.29 2.06
N PHE A 39 6.12 1.19 2.81
CA PHE A 39 6.39 1.22 4.26
C PHE A 39 7.71 0.56 4.67
N LYS A 40 8.32 -0.30 3.83
CA LYS A 40 9.49 -1.10 4.20
C LYS A 40 10.74 -0.87 3.35
N SER A 41 10.69 -0.02 2.32
CA SER A 41 11.84 0.19 1.42
C SER A 41 12.79 1.32 1.84
N GLN A 42 12.64 1.89 3.04
CA GLN A 42 13.40 3.08 3.49
C GLN A 42 13.30 4.30 2.55
N LEU A 43 12.32 4.29 1.64
CA LEU A 43 12.05 5.38 0.70
C LEU A 43 11.14 6.42 1.35
N ASN A 44 11.27 7.67 0.90
CA ASN A 44 10.22 8.66 1.16
C ASN A 44 8.99 8.37 0.27
N THR A 45 7.86 9.02 0.57
CA THR A 45 6.59 8.75 -0.13
C THR A 45 6.69 8.98 -1.63
N THR A 46 7.32 10.07 -2.06
CA THR A 46 7.50 10.42 -3.48
C THR A 46 8.33 9.39 -4.22
N GLN A 47 9.45 8.96 -3.63
CA GLN A 47 10.32 7.91 -4.19
C GLN A 47 9.60 6.57 -4.25
N ALA A 48 8.85 6.21 -3.21
CA ALA A 48 8.08 4.98 -3.17
C ALA A 48 6.99 4.98 -4.26
N VAL A 49 6.27 6.10 -4.45
CA VAL A 49 5.28 6.27 -5.52
C VAL A 49 5.92 6.12 -6.90
N ALA A 50 7.05 6.79 -7.15
CA ALA A 50 7.76 6.69 -8.42
C ALA A 50 8.19 5.24 -8.71
N ARG A 51 8.70 4.53 -7.70
CA ARG A 51 9.09 3.13 -7.80
C ARG A 51 7.92 2.21 -8.07
N ILE A 52 6.78 2.43 -7.42
CA ILE A 52 5.55 1.65 -7.65
C ILE A 52 5.07 1.82 -9.09
N LYS A 53 5.05 3.06 -9.61
CA LYS A 53 4.67 3.32 -11.01
C LYS A 53 5.58 2.65 -12.04
N SER A 54 6.82 2.31 -11.67
CA SER A 54 7.81 1.68 -12.56
C SER A 54 7.85 0.14 -12.44
N GLU A 55 7.81 -0.39 -11.21
CA GLU A 55 8.05 -1.82 -10.93
C GLU A 55 6.76 -2.65 -10.77
N ILE A 56 5.62 -2.00 -10.50
CA ILE A 56 4.36 -2.69 -10.18
C ILE A 56 3.39 -2.56 -11.35
N GLU A 57 2.72 -3.66 -11.66
CA GLU A 57 1.69 -3.70 -12.69
C GLU A 57 0.54 -2.72 -12.36
N PRO A 58 0.13 -1.88 -13.33
CA PRO A 58 -0.86 -0.82 -13.11
C PRO A 58 -2.29 -1.40 -13.09
N ILE A 59 -2.60 -2.14 -12.03
CA ILE A 59 -3.96 -2.60 -11.74
C ILE A 59 -4.77 -1.53 -11.02
N ALA A 60 -6.10 -1.58 -11.14
CA ALA A 60 -7.01 -0.58 -10.58
C ALA A 60 -6.82 -0.39 -9.06
N GLU A 61 -6.53 -1.47 -8.33
CA GLU A 61 -6.32 -1.44 -6.88
C GLU A 61 -5.03 -0.72 -6.49
N VAL A 62 -3.98 -0.82 -7.29
CA VAL A 62 -2.72 -0.09 -7.08
C VAL A 62 -2.93 1.39 -7.36
N GLN A 63 -3.63 1.72 -8.45
CA GLN A 63 -3.97 3.10 -8.79
C GLN A 63 -4.78 3.76 -7.66
N THR A 64 -5.75 3.04 -7.10
CA THR A 64 -6.54 3.51 -5.94
C THR A 64 -5.64 3.89 -4.75
N ILE A 65 -4.56 3.14 -4.50
CA ILE A 65 -3.59 3.47 -3.45
C ILE A 65 -2.80 4.72 -3.82
N LEU A 66 -2.33 4.84 -5.06
CA LEU A 66 -1.56 5.99 -5.52
C LEU A 66 -2.38 7.29 -5.44
N ASP A 67 -3.63 7.25 -5.90
CA ASP A 67 -4.54 8.38 -5.86
C ASP A 67 -4.84 8.83 -4.42
N PHE A 68 -4.97 7.87 -3.50
CA PHE A 68 -5.13 8.17 -2.08
C PHE A 68 -3.92 8.91 -1.51
N ILE A 69 -2.72 8.48 -1.87
CA ILE A 69 -1.47 9.09 -1.40
C ILE A 69 -1.35 10.52 -1.94
N GLU A 70 -1.66 10.73 -3.21
CA GLU A 70 -1.59 12.02 -3.87
C GLU A 70 -2.60 13.03 -3.29
N ARG A 71 -3.78 12.56 -2.88
CA ARG A 71 -4.81 13.39 -2.23
C ARG A 71 -4.60 13.58 -0.73
N SER A 72 -3.62 12.94 -0.11
CA SER A 72 -3.44 13.02 1.35
C SER A 72 -2.72 14.30 1.78
N GLU A 73 -3.46 15.25 2.34
CA GLU A 73 -2.91 16.51 2.86
C GLU A 73 -2.01 16.34 4.10
N ARG A 74 -2.29 15.31 4.92
CA ARG A 74 -1.58 15.06 6.20
C ARG A 74 -0.44 14.04 6.07
N GLY A 75 -0.16 13.57 4.86
CA GLY A 75 0.81 12.52 4.61
C GLY A 75 0.33 11.13 5.05
N LEU A 76 1.27 10.18 5.17
CA LEU A 76 1.00 8.80 5.57
C LEU A 76 1.56 8.52 6.96
N LEU A 77 0.82 7.73 7.75
CA LEU A 77 1.34 7.14 8.98
C LEU A 77 2.51 6.22 8.65
N LYS A 78 3.66 6.39 9.31
CA LYS A 78 4.84 5.51 9.18
C LYS A 78 5.02 4.64 10.42
#